data_AF-A0A958QM30-F1
#
_entry.id   AF-A0A958QM30-F1
#
_cell.length_a   1.000
_cell.length_b   1.000
_cell.length_c   1.000
_cell.angle_alpha   90.00
_cell.angle_beta   90.00
_cell.angle_gamma   90.00
#
_symmetry.space_group_name_H-M   'P 1'
#
loop_
_entity.id
_entity.type
_entity.pdbx_description
1 polymer ?
#
loop_
_entity_poly.entity_id
_entity_poly.type
_entity_poly.pdbx_seq_one_letter_code
_entity_poly.pdbx_strand_id
1 'polypeptide(L)'
;LSLDVGGKVFKQRGPMLITHWGLSGPAILKLSAWAAREMKRAHYKGNLKVNWLGLQNHEAAFQMLSLLKEKNLKSLVGNVYPTQLTKRFWQNVLQAATESFLTAGSGAAHATNLSNKRYSDISNKELNKISDILFASELLVLGQNRFKDEFVECGGVNLKEVDFKTMESKIQPGLFFAGELLDIDGITGGFNFQNAWSGGWVAAQNM
;
A
#
# COMPACT_ATOMS: atom_id res chain seq x y z
N LEU A 1 -2.85 -5.37 -1.51
CA LEU A 1 -2.33 -4.22 -2.28
C LEU A 1 -1.63 -4.76 -3.52
N SER A 2 -1.75 -4.06 -4.64
CA SER A 2 -0.98 -4.35 -5.87
C SER A 2 -0.46 -3.02 -6.41
N LEU A 3 0.84 -2.87 -6.54
CA LEU A 3 1.49 -1.68 -7.08
C LEU A 3 2.02 -2.01 -8.48
N ASP A 4 1.56 -1.27 -9.48
CA ASP A 4 2.09 -1.29 -10.84
C ASP A 4 3.03 -0.08 -11.01
N VAL A 5 4.31 -0.36 -11.25
CA VAL A 5 5.36 0.65 -11.42
C VAL A 5 6.49 0.09 -12.27
N GLY A 6 7.00 0.90 -13.21
CA GLY A 6 8.15 0.53 -14.05
C GLY A 6 7.91 -0.73 -14.90
N GLY A 7 6.66 -1.03 -15.27
CA GLY A 7 6.30 -2.24 -16.01
C GLY A 7 6.30 -3.52 -15.18
N LYS A 8 6.36 -3.42 -13.84
CA LYS A 8 6.30 -4.55 -12.92
C LYS A 8 5.18 -4.38 -11.91
N VAL A 9 4.64 -5.52 -11.47
CA VAL A 9 3.57 -5.57 -10.48
C VAL A 9 4.09 -6.20 -9.19
N PHE A 10 4.03 -5.43 -8.10
CA PHE A 10 4.38 -5.87 -6.75
C PHE A 10 3.12 -6.07 -5.92
N LYS A 11 3.05 -7.13 -5.11
CA LYS A 11 1.88 -7.43 -4.29
C LYS A 11 2.28 -7.60 -2.84
N GLN A 12 1.45 -7.07 -1.95
CA GLN A 12 1.61 -7.24 -0.52
C GLN A 12 0.25 -7.29 0.18
N ARG A 13 0.18 -8.03 1.28
CA ARG A 13 -0.95 -8.06 2.21
C ARG A 13 -0.48 -7.70 3.61
N GLY A 14 -1.35 -7.02 4.36
CA GLY A 14 -1.13 -6.72 5.77
C GLY A 14 -1.82 -5.43 6.20
N PRO A 15 -1.61 -5.00 7.45
CA PRO A 15 -2.15 -3.76 7.98
C PRO A 15 -1.64 -2.55 7.21
N MET A 16 -2.52 -1.55 7.06
CA MET A 16 -2.26 -0.30 6.36
C MET A 16 -2.84 0.87 7.16
N LEU A 17 -2.22 2.03 7.01
CA LEU A 17 -2.62 3.29 7.64
C LEU A 17 -2.92 4.34 6.58
N ILE A 18 -4.01 5.08 6.75
CA ILE A 18 -4.29 6.31 6.01
C ILE A 18 -3.78 7.48 6.85
N THR A 19 -2.93 8.31 6.28
CA THR A 19 -2.28 9.44 6.94
C THR A 19 -2.61 10.75 6.21
N HIS A 20 -2.21 11.89 6.77
CA HIS A 20 -2.35 13.19 6.12
C HIS A 20 -1.60 13.31 4.78
N TRP A 21 -0.60 12.46 4.54
CA TRP A 21 0.30 12.54 3.39
C TRP A 21 0.12 11.40 2.38
N GLY A 22 -0.80 10.47 2.65
CA GLY A 22 -1.01 9.27 1.84
C GLY A 22 -1.07 8.01 2.69
N LEU A 23 -0.64 6.88 2.10
CA LEU A 23 -0.72 5.56 2.73
C LEU A 23 0.59 5.17 3.41
N SER A 24 0.48 4.46 4.53
CA SER A 24 1.60 3.96 5.31
C SER A 24 1.24 2.61 5.98
N GLY A 25 2.03 2.20 6.96
CA GLY A 25 1.85 0.95 7.69
C GLY A 25 2.63 -0.23 7.09
N PRO A 26 2.68 -1.37 7.79
CA PRO A 26 3.58 -2.48 7.47
C PRO A 26 3.47 -3.01 6.04
N ALA A 27 2.25 -3.09 5.49
CA ALA A 27 2.06 -3.58 4.13
C ALA A 27 2.58 -2.61 3.07
N ILE A 28 2.42 -1.30 3.28
CA ILE A 28 2.94 -0.28 2.35
C ILE A 28 4.46 -0.22 2.43
N LEU A 29 5.04 -0.23 3.64
CA LEU A 29 6.49 -0.18 3.83
C LEU A 29 7.21 -1.38 3.21
N LYS A 30 6.67 -2.60 3.38
CA LYS A 30 7.21 -3.79 2.73
C LYS A 30 7.07 -3.72 1.21
N LEU A 31 5.91 -3.28 0.72
CA LEU A 31 5.67 -3.17 -0.72
C LEU A 31 6.62 -2.16 -1.37
N SER A 32 6.86 -1.01 -0.73
CA SER A 32 7.77 0.01 -1.24
C SER A 32 9.23 -0.45 -1.21
N ALA A 33 9.64 -1.22 -0.21
CA ALA A 33 10.98 -1.83 -0.17
C ALA A 33 11.20 -2.77 -1.36
N TRP A 34 10.27 -3.71 -1.59
CA TRP A 34 10.37 -4.62 -2.75
C TRP A 34 10.34 -3.90 -4.10
N ALA A 35 9.62 -2.79 -4.18
CA ALA A 35 9.50 -1.99 -5.40
C ALA A 35 10.55 -0.88 -5.52
N ALA A 36 11.49 -0.73 -4.56
CA ALA A 36 12.30 0.47 -4.40
C ALA A 36 13.03 0.89 -5.68
N ARG A 37 13.67 -0.06 -6.37
CA ARG A 37 14.40 0.21 -7.62
C ARG A 37 13.48 0.66 -8.75
N GLU A 38 12.31 0.04 -8.90
CA GLU A 38 11.34 0.42 -9.95
C GLU A 38 10.66 1.74 -9.61
N MET A 39 10.35 1.99 -8.34
CA MET A 39 9.86 3.27 -7.85
C MET A 39 10.85 4.38 -8.19
N LYS A 40 12.14 4.19 -7.90
CA LYS A 40 13.19 5.18 -8.24
C LYS A 40 13.25 5.44 -9.74
N ARG A 41 13.25 4.39 -10.58
CA ARG A 41 13.24 4.53 -12.06
C ARG A 41 12.01 5.26 -12.58
N ALA A 42 10.85 5.04 -11.97
CA ALA A 42 9.59 5.68 -12.34
C ALA A 42 9.37 7.04 -11.64
N HIS A 43 10.41 7.63 -11.03
CA HIS A 43 10.32 8.88 -10.27
C HIS A 43 9.22 8.87 -9.20
N TYR A 44 9.08 7.72 -8.53
CA TYR A 44 8.11 7.44 -7.47
C TYR A 44 6.65 7.62 -7.89
N LYS A 45 6.36 7.47 -9.18
CA LYS A 45 5.00 7.48 -9.73
C LYS A 45 4.58 6.08 -10.13
N GLY A 46 3.34 5.72 -9.81
CA GLY A 46 2.79 4.40 -10.13
C GLY A 46 1.31 4.29 -9.78
N ASN A 47 0.71 3.14 -10.07
CA ASN A 47 -0.70 2.88 -9.80
C ASN A 47 -0.83 1.84 -8.69
N LEU A 48 -1.48 2.22 -7.59
CA LEU A 48 -1.73 1.34 -6.46
C LEU A 48 -3.20 0.90 -6.45
N LYS A 49 -3.41 -0.41 -6.55
CA LYS A 49 -4.71 -1.05 -6.36
C LYS A 49 -4.84 -1.59 -4.94
N VAL A 50 -5.88 -1.15 -4.23
CA VAL A 50 -6.15 -1.54 -2.84
C VAL A 50 -7.44 -2.34 -2.77
N ASN A 51 -7.32 -3.52 -2.16
CA ASN A 51 -8.43 -4.32 -1.69
C ASN A 51 -8.55 -4.12 -0.18
N TRP A 52 -9.54 -3.35 0.23
CA TRP A 52 -9.77 -2.94 1.62
C TRP A 52 -10.39 -4.05 2.46
N LEU A 53 -11.08 -5.00 1.83
CA LEU A 53 -11.76 -6.11 2.51
C LEU A 53 -10.87 -7.33 2.68
N GLY A 54 -9.76 -7.42 1.93
CA GLY A 54 -8.88 -8.59 1.92
C GLY A 54 -9.54 -9.87 1.39
N LEU A 55 -10.62 -9.73 0.62
CA LEU A 55 -11.37 -10.83 0.00
C LEU A 55 -10.69 -11.28 -1.29
N GLN A 56 -10.97 -12.51 -1.74
CA GLN A 56 -10.26 -13.12 -2.87
C GLN A 56 -10.68 -12.56 -4.23
N ASN A 57 -11.96 -12.19 -4.38
CA ASN A 57 -12.52 -11.71 -5.64
C ASN A 57 -13.64 -10.69 -5.41
N HIS A 58 -14.04 -10.02 -6.48
CA HIS A 58 -15.09 -9.00 -6.46
C HIS A 58 -16.46 -9.59 -6.10
N GLU A 59 -16.75 -10.82 -6.54
CA GLU A 59 -18.00 -11.50 -6.24
C GLU A 59 -18.21 -11.69 -4.74
N ALA A 60 -17.18 -12.13 -4.01
CA ALA A 60 -17.23 -12.27 -2.56
C ALA A 60 -17.48 -10.92 -1.85
N ALA A 61 -16.91 -9.83 -2.37
CA ALA A 61 -17.17 -8.49 -1.84
C ALA A 61 -18.63 -8.08 -2.05
N PHE A 62 -19.16 -8.32 -3.26
CA PHE A 62 -20.55 -8.01 -3.58
C PHE A 62 -21.53 -8.86 -2.75
N GLN A 63 -21.27 -10.16 -2.60
CA GLN A 63 -22.09 -11.07 -1.78
C GLN A 63 -22.08 -10.63 -0.31
N MET A 64 -20.91 -10.26 0.23
CA MET A 64 -20.81 -9.73 1.60
C MET A 64 -21.70 -8.49 1.80
N LEU A 65 -21.68 -7.54 0.85
CA LEU A 65 -22.52 -6.34 0.92
C LEU A 65 -24.01 -6.64 0.71
N SER A 66 -24.33 -7.64 -0.12
CA SER A 66 -25.71 -8.10 -0.35
C SER A 66 -26.31 -8.69 0.91
N LEU A 67 -25.57 -9.55 1.62
CA LEU A 67 -25.98 -10.10 2.91
C LEU A 67 -26.14 -8.99 3.97
N LEU A 68 -25.27 -7.98 3.96
CA LEU A 68 -25.38 -6.83 4.86
C LEU A 68 -26.67 -6.03 4.57
N LYS A 69 -26.98 -5.82 3.29
CA LYS A 69 -28.21 -5.15 2.83
C LYS A 69 -29.46 -5.90 3.27
N GLU A 70 -29.54 -7.20 3.00
CA GLU A 70 -30.71 -8.04 3.32
C GLU A 70 -31.06 -8.02 4.81
N LYS A 71 -30.04 -8.04 5.67
CA LYS A 71 -30.22 -7.99 7.14
C LYS A 71 -30.65 -6.61 7.66
N ASN A 72 -30.53 -5.56 6.86
CA ASN A 72 -30.62 -4.17 7.32
C ASN A 72 -31.49 -3.28 6.44
N LEU A 73 -32.46 -3.83 5.70
CA LEU A 73 -33.27 -3.11 4.70
C LEU A 73 -33.83 -1.76 5.18
N LYS A 74 -34.25 -1.66 6.45
CA LYS A 74 -34.82 -0.44 7.03
C LYS A 74 -33.77 0.55 7.54
N SER A 75 -32.53 0.13 7.74
CA SER A 75 -31.45 0.97 8.28
C SER A 75 -30.88 1.90 7.22
N LEU A 76 -30.39 3.06 7.66
CA LEU A 76 -29.60 3.94 6.79
C LEU A 76 -28.26 3.28 6.44
N VAL A 77 -27.87 3.38 5.18
CA VAL A 77 -26.64 2.79 4.65
C VAL A 77 -25.43 3.37 5.38
N GLY A 78 -25.43 4.66 5.72
CA GLY A 78 -24.32 5.28 6.46
C GLY A 78 -24.11 4.78 7.90
N ASN A 79 -25.08 4.06 8.47
CA ASN A 79 -25.04 3.62 9.87
C ASN A 79 -24.68 2.15 10.06
N VAL A 80 -24.84 1.33 9.03
CA VAL A 80 -24.49 -0.10 9.07
C VAL A 80 -23.42 -0.34 8.01
N TYR A 81 -22.31 -0.95 8.42
CA TYR A 81 -21.13 -1.13 7.58
C TYR A 81 -20.37 -2.41 7.95
N PRO A 82 -19.52 -2.93 7.05
CA PRO A 82 -18.63 -4.05 7.36
C PRO A 82 -17.82 -3.84 8.65
N THR A 83 -17.82 -4.83 9.55
CA THR A 83 -17.19 -4.70 10.88
C THR A 83 -15.67 -4.49 10.83
N GLN A 84 -15.02 -4.80 9.71
CA GLN A 84 -13.58 -4.56 9.56
C GLN A 84 -13.26 -3.09 9.21
N LEU A 85 -14.28 -2.27 8.94
CA LEU A 85 -14.14 -0.87 8.54
C LEU A 85 -14.53 0.07 9.69
N THR A 86 -13.97 1.28 9.66
CA THR A 86 -14.42 2.36 10.54
C THR A 86 -15.59 3.10 9.91
N LYS A 87 -16.49 3.66 10.74
CA LYS A 87 -17.61 4.49 10.26
C LYS A 87 -17.15 5.63 9.35
N ARG A 88 -16.04 6.29 9.71
CA ARG A 88 -15.46 7.38 8.92
C ARG A 88 -15.00 6.91 7.55
N PHE A 89 -14.30 5.78 7.47
CA PHE A 89 -13.87 5.23 6.18
C PHE A 89 -15.07 4.83 5.33
N TRP A 90 -16.09 4.21 5.93
CA TRP A 90 -17.32 3.86 5.25
C TRP A 90 -18.05 5.07 4.65
N GLN A 91 -18.17 6.17 5.40
CA GLN A 91 -18.75 7.42 4.88
C GLN A 91 -17.99 7.95 3.67
N ASN A 92 -16.65 7.88 3.68
CA ASN A 92 -15.83 8.28 2.52
C ASN A 92 -16.05 7.36 1.31
N VAL A 93 -16.21 6.05 1.52
CA VAL A 93 -16.53 5.09 0.43
C VAL A 93 -17.89 5.43 -0.19
N LEU A 94 -18.90 5.70 0.63
CA LEU A 94 -20.23 6.09 0.14
C LEU A 94 -20.21 7.43 -0.59
N GLN A 95 -19.41 8.39 -0.12
CA GLN A 95 -19.20 9.65 -0.80
C GLN A 95 -18.55 9.44 -2.17
N ALA A 96 -17.44 8.70 -2.25
CA ALA A 96 -16.77 8.40 -3.51
C ALA A 96 -17.68 7.64 -4.50
N ALA A 97 -18.50 6.70 -4.00
CA ALA A 97 -19.52 6.04 -4.81
C ALA A 97 -20.56 7.04 -5.34
N THR A 98 -21.05 7.95 -4.50
CA THR A 98 -21.99 9.01 -4.90
C THR A 98 -21.40 9.89 -6.00
N GLU A 99 -20.16 10.38 -5.81
CA GLU A 99 -19.46 11.25 -6.77
C GLU A 99 -19.23 10.57 -8.12
N SER A 100 -18.96 9.27 -8.14
CA SER A 100 -18.74 8.52 -9.38
C SER A 100 -19.97 8.46 -10.30
N PHE A 101 -21.18 8.64 -9.76
CA PHE A 101 -22.41 8.72 -10.55
C PHE A 101 -22.69 10.13 -11.06
N LEU A 102 -22.13 11.17 -10.43
CA LEU A 102 -22.27 12.56 -10.86
C LEU A 102 -21.41 12.89 -12.07
N THR A 103 -20.21 12.33 -12.15
CA THR A 103 -19.25 12.59 -13.24
C THR A 103 -19.59 11.86 -14.54
N ALA A 104 -20.47 10.86 -14.51
CA ALA A 104 -20.82 10.02 -15.65
C ALA A 104 -21.87 10.62 -16.61
N GLY A 105 -22.11 11.93 -16.58
CA GLY A 105 -22.92 12.64 -17.59
C GLY A 105 -24.43 12.40 -17.56
N SER A 106 -24.94 11.54 -16.66
CA SER A 106 -26.37 11.52 -16.35
C SER A 106 -26.69 12.74 -15.49
N GLY A 107 -27.49 13.68 -16.00
CA GLY A 107 -27.89 14.95 -15.36
C GLY A 107 -28.61 14.80 -14.02
N ALA A 108 -27.95 14.21 -13.03
CA ALA A 108 -28.44 14.04 -11.68
C ALA A 108 -28.07 15.30 -10.89
N ALA A 109 -28.87 16.35 -11.07
CA ALA A 109 -28.92 17.47 -10.15
C ALA A 109 -29.20 17.01 -8.69
N HIS A 110 -29.57 15.75 -8.45
CA HIS A 110 -29.87 15.17 -7.14
C HIS A 110 -29.26 13.75 -6.99
N ALA A 111 -27.94 13.56 -7.14
CA ALA A 111 -27.35 12.33 -6.61
C ALA A 111 -27.49 12.34 -5.08
N THR A 112 -28.52 11.67 -4.57
CA THR A 112 -28.75 11.53 -3.15
C THR A 112 -27.53 10.89 -2.52
N ASN A 113 -26.92 11.57 -1.55
CA ASN A 113 -25.85 11.02 -0.73
C ASN A 113 -26.23 9.62 -0.26
N LEU A 114 -25.49 8.60 -0.72
CA LEU A 114 -25.81 7.20 -0.45
C LEU A 114 -25.91 6.91 1.06
N SER A 115 -25.20 7.68 1.90
CA SER A 115 -25.25 7.58 3.35
C SER A 115 -26.66 7.79 3.92
N ASN A 116 -27.48 8.61 3.26
CA ASN A 116 -28.83 8.97 3.70
C ASN A 116 -29.92 8.06 3.12
N LYS A 117 -29.57 7.14 2.20
CA LYS A 117 -30.51 6.14 1.70
C LYS A 117 -30.72 5.04 2.73
N ARG A 118 -31.89 4.40 2.70
CA ARG A 118 -32.08 3.11 3.37
C ARG A 118 -31.55 2.00 2.48
N TYR A 119 -31.15 0.88 3.06
CA TYR A 119 -30.73 -0.29 2.30
C TYR A 119 -31.81 -0.83 1.35
N SER A 120 -33.10 -0.63 1.65
CA SER A 120 -34.22 -0.92 0.75
C SER A 120 -34.15 -0.15 -0.57
N ASP A 121 -33.55 1.04 -0.55
CA ASP A 121 -33.56 1.99 -1.66
C ASP A 121 -32.23 1.98 -2.44
N ILE A 122 -31.29 1.12 -2.04
CA ILE A 122 -30.02 0.90 -2.74
C ILE A 122 -30.22 -0.09 -3.87
N SER A 123 -29.97 0.37 -5.09
CA SER A 123 -29.96 -0.47 -6.29
C SER A 123 -28.75 -1.41 -6.32
N ASN A 124 -28.83 -2.49 -7.11
CA ASN A 124 -27.68 -3.37 -7.33
C ASN A 124 -26.51 -2.64 -8.02
N LYS A 125 -26.79 -1.63 -8.84
CA LYS A 125 -25.76 -0.79 -9.48
C LYS A 125 -24.98 0.02 -8.44
N GLU A 126 -25.66 0.63 -7.48
CA GLU A 126 -25.03 1.35 -6.37
C GLU A 126 -24.24 0.41 -5.46
N LEU A 127 -24.81 -0.76 -5.15
CA LEU A 127 -24.13 -1.78 -4.35
C LEU A 127 -22.87 -2.31 -5.04
N ASN A 128 -22.93 -2.52 -6.36
CA ASN A 128 -21.77 -2.92 -7.15
C ASN A 128 -20.69 -1.85 -7.11
N LYS A 129 -21.06 -0.57 -7.22
CA LYS A 129 -20.07 0.51 -7.18
C LYS A 129 -19.38 0.60 -5.83
N ILE A 130 -20.11 0.40 -4.74
CA ILE A 130 -19.54 0.32 -3.38
C ILE A 130 -18.57 -0.88 -3.30
N SER A 131 -18.97 -2.03 -3.85
CA SER A 131 -18.13 -3.24 -3.93
C SER A 131 -16.84 -2.99 -4.70
N ASP A 132 -16.92 -2.33 -5.87
CA ASP A 132 -15.77 -1.99 -6.71
C ASP A 132 -14.75 -1.13 -5.93
N ILE A 133 -15.23 -0.10 -5.24
CA ILE A 133 -14.37 0.79 -4.44
C ILE A 133 -13.71 0.00 -3.31
N LEU A 134 -14.47 -0.83 -2.58
CA LEU A 134 -13.93 -1.61 -1.46
C LEU A 134 -12.94 -2.70 -1.91
N PHE A 135 -13.18 -3.34 -3.05
CA PHE A 135 -12.37 -4.46 -3.53
C PHE A 135 -11.15 -4.01 -4.36
N ALA A 136 -11.28 -2.92 -5.10
CA ALA A 136 -10.38 -2.56 -6.19
C ALA A 136 -10.18 -1.05 -6.31
N SER A 137 -10.02 -0.33 -5.20
CA SER A 137 -9.69 1.10 -5.23
C SER A 137 -8.38 1.34 -5.96
N GLU A 138 -8.43 2.14 -7.02
CA GLU A 138 -7.24 2.58 -7.75
C GLU A 138 -6.81 3.95 -7.24
N LEU A 139 -5.55 4.04 -6.82
CA LEU A 139 -4.94 5.23 -6.25
C LEU A 139 -3.66 5.54 -7.02
N LEU A 140 -3.51 6.78 -7.44
CA LEU A 140 -2.29 7.24 -8.08
C LEU A 140 -1.23 7.55 -7.01
N VAL A 141 -0.08 6.91 -7.12
CA VAL A 141 1.10 7.24 -6.31
C VAL A 141 1.80 8.42 -6.99
N LEU A 142 1.87 9.54 -6.28
CA LEU A 142 2.41 10.81 -6.80
C LEU A 142 3.86 11.07 -6.39
N GLY A 143 4.38 10.30 -5.42
CA GLY A 143 5.72 10.45 -4.89
C GLY A 143 5.88 9.76 -3.55
N GLN A 144 7.07 9.92 -2.97
CA GLN A 144 7.38 9.49 -1.61
C GLN A 144 7.10 10.59 -0.58
N ASN A 145 7.05 10.19 0.69
CA ASN A 145 6.90 11.13 1.79
C ASN A 145 8.11 12.08 1.82
N ARG A 146 7.85 13.38 1.95
CA ARG A 146 8.89 14.44 2.00
C ARG A 146 9.24 14.89 3.41
N PHE A 147 8.48 14.45 4.42
CA PHE A 147 8.56 14.95 5.79
C PHE A 147 9.07 13.92 6.79
N LYS A 148 9.45 12.73 6.34
CA LYS A 148 9.94 11.65 7.19
C LYS A 148 11.06 10.92 6.48
N ASP A 149 12.19 10.79 7.15
CA ASP A 149 13.36 10.10 6.60
C ASP A 149 13.01 8.64 6.28
N GLU A 150 13.59 8.15 5.20
CA GLU A 150 13.50 6.74 4.82
C GLU A 150 14.16 5.89 5.91
N PHE A 151 13.58 4.74 6.23
CA PHE A 151 14.12 3.89 7.29
C PHE A 151 15.42 3.18 6.89
N VAL A 152 15.60 2.94 5.58
CA VAL A 152 16.69 2.17 4.97
C VAL A 152 16.81 2.60 3.51
N GLU A 153 18.03 2.75 3.00
CA GLU A 153 18.30 2.95 1.56
C GLU A 153 18.42 1.62 0.81
N CYS A 154 17.86 1.55 -0.40
CA CYS A 154 18.07 0.42 -1.32
C CYS A 154 19.13 0.78 -2.36
N GLY A 155 20.17 -0.04 -2.48
CA GLY A 155 21.37 0.26 -3.25
C GLY A 155 22.61 0.34 -2.36
N GLY A 156 23.76 0.59 -2.97
CA GLY A 156 25.02 0.75 -2.25
C GLY A 156 26.22 0.28 -3.08
N VAL A 157 27.33 0.01 -2.40
CA VAL A 157 28.54 -0.56 -3.01
C VAL A 157 28.23 -1.92 -3.63
N ASN A 158 28.73 -2.13 -4.85
CA ASN A 158 28.56 -3.38 -5.58
C ASN A 158 29.19 -4.55 -4.83
N LEU A 159 28.36 -5.49 -4.39
CA LEU A 159 28.78 -6.64 -3.57
C LEU A 159 29.83 -7.53 -4.25
N LYS A 160 29.94 -7.51 -5.59
CA LYS A 160 30.97 -8.27 -6.30
C LYS A 160 32.38 -7.76 -6.04
N GLU A 161 32.50 -6.49 -5.67
CA GLU A 161 33.76 -5.76 -5.44
C GLU A 161 34.22 -5.81 -3.98
N VAL A 162 33.51 -6.56 -3.12
CA VAL A 162 33.82 -6.75 -1.71
C VAL A 162 34.13 -8.22 -1.44
N ASP A 163 35.18 -8.53 -0.69
CA ASP A 163 35.39 -9.86 -0.13
C ASP A 163 34.62 -10.00 1.18
N PHE A 164 33.58 -10.84 1.23
CA PHE A 164 32.76 -11.00 2.42
C PHE A 164 33.45 -11.73 3.59
N LYS A 165 34.62 -12.33 3.38
CA LYS A 165 35.39 -12.94 4.49
C LYS A 165 36.14 -11.89 5.30
N THR A 166 36.54 -10.80 4.67
CA THR A 166 37.35 -9.73 5.29
C THR A 166 36.63 -8.38 5.32
N MET A 167 35.56 -8.24 4.53
CA MET A 167 34.87 -6.99 4.21
C MET A 167 35.73 -5.95 3.48
N GLU A 168 36.89 -6.36 2.93
CA GLU A 168 37.80 -5.50 2.18
C GLU A 168 37.35 -5.31 0.72
N SER A 169 37.68 -4.15 0.15
CA SER A 169 37.56 -3.89 -1.28
C SER A 169 38.52 -4.78 -2.07
N LYS A 170 37.99 -5.46 -3.08
CA LYS A 170 38.80 -6.21 -4.06
C LYS A 170 39.55 -5.31 -5.05
N ILE A 171 39.23 -4.01 -5.07
CA ILE A 171 39.81 -3.03 -5.99
C ILE A 171 40.89 -2.21 -5.30
N GLN A 172 40.63 -1.77 -4.06
CA GLN A 172 41.56 -0.94 -3.30
C GLN A 172 41.94 -1.60 -1.96
N PRO A 173 43.12 -2.21 -1.85
CA PRO A 173 43.60 -2.78 -0.60
C PRO A 173 43.64 -1.74 0.54
N GLY A 174 43.29 -2.17 1.75
CA GLY A 174 43.19 -1.32 2.95
C GLY A 174 41.88 -0.52 3.07
N LEU A 175 40.97 -0.61 2.09
CA LEU A 175 39.63 -0.01 2.15
C LEU A 175 38.59 -1.07 2.50
N PHE A 176 37.78 -0.83 3.54
CA PHE A 176 36.77 -1.77 4.03
C PHE A 176 35.38 -1.15 3.98
N PHE A 177 34.36 -2.00 3.80
CA PHE A 177 32.97 -1.58 3.73
C PHE A 177 32.09 -2.43 4.66
N ALA A 178 31.18 -1.81 5.40
CA ALA A 178 30.24 -2.51 6.27
C ALA A 178 28.91 -1.76 6.39
N GLY A 179 27.89 -2.46 6.86
CA GLY A 179 26.57 -1.89 7.10
C GLY A 179 25.84 -1.45 5.83
N GLU A 180 25.07 -0.38 5.96
CA GLU A 180 24.13 0.12 4.94
C GLU A 180 24.82 0.75 3.72
N LEU A 181 26.14 0.97 3.78
CA LEU A 181 26.89 1.43 2.61
C LEU A 181 26.96 0.35 1.52
N LEU A 182 26.86 -0.92 1.90
CA LEU A 182 26.78 -2.05 0.96
C LEU A 182 25.39 -2.11 0.34
N ASP A 183 25.28 -2.63 -0.89
CA ASP A 183 23.99 -2.93 -1.54
C ASP A 183 23.27 -4.11 -0.87
N ILE A 184 22.92 -3.95 0.41
CA ILE A 184 22.26 -4.91 1.29
C ILE A 184 21.18 -4.16 2.08
N ASP A 185 19.93 -4.32 1.67
CA ASP A 185 18.77 -3.81 2.38
C ASP A 185 17.88 -4.96 2.87
N GLY A 186 17.58 -4.94 4.17
CA GLY A 186 16.67 -5.86 4.82
C GLY A 186 15.29 -5.23 5.05
N ILE A 187 14.25 -6.07 5.05
CA ILE A 187 12.93 -5.63 5.52
C ILE A 187 12.98 -5.23 7.01
N THR A 188 11.94 -4.55 7.49
CA THR A 188 11.82 -4.20 8.92
C THR A 188 11.89 -5.44 9.82
N GLY A 189 12.63 -5.37 10.94
CA GLY A 189 12.73 -6.47 11.92
C GLY A 189 14.11 -6.72 12.51
N GLY A 190 15.03 -5.74 12.44
CA GLY A 190 16.39 -5.88 12.98
C GLY A 190 17.44 -6.42 12.00
N PHE A 191 17.05 -6.81 10.79
CA PHE A 191 17.96 -7.37 9.79
C PHE A 191 19.06 -6.39 9.36
N ASN A 192 18.73 -5.11 9.18
CA ASN A 192 19.74 -4.08 8.85
C ASN A 192 20.75 -3.88 9.99
N PHE A 193 20.28 -3.91 11.24
CA PHE A 193 21.18 -3.89 12.40
C PHE A 193 22.08 -5.12 12.40
N GLN A 194 21.54 -6.32 12.21
CA GLN A 194 22.34 -7.54 12.14
C GLN A 194 23.41 -7.46 11.04
N ASN A 195 23.07 -6.96 9.86
CA ASN A 195 24.01 -6.73 8.77
C ASN A 195 25.13 -5.75 9.18
N ALA A 196 24.77 -4.63 9.80
CA ALA A 196 25.73 -3.64 10.29
C ALA A 196 26.67 -4.21 11.35
N TRP A 197 26.15 -4.92 12.35
CA TRP A 197 26.95 -5.48 13.44
C TRP A 197 27.89 -6.59 12.95
N SER A 198 27.37 -7.54 12.17
CA SER A 198 28.18 -8.65 11.65
C SER A 198 29.24 -8.14 10.67
N GLY A 199 28.88 -7.29 9.71
CA GLY A 199 29.83 -6.75 8.75
C GLY A 199 30.91 -5.88 9.42
N GLY A 200 30.50 -5.02 10.37
CA GLY A 200 31.43 -4.18 11.11
C GLY A 200 32.42 -4.99 11.95
N TRP A 201 31.97 -6.07 12.59
CA TRP A 201 32.84 -6.96 13.34
C TRP A 201 33.85 -7.69 12.43
N VAL A 202 33.41 -8.24 11.29
CA VAL A 202 34.31 -8.93 10.34
C VAL A 202 35.36 -7.96 9.78
N ALA A 203 34.96 -6.75 9.39
CA ALA A 203 35.89 -5.72 8.93
C ALA A 203 36.97 -5.43 9.98
N ALA A 204 36.56 -5.18 11.23
CA ALA A 204 37.48 -4.85 12.32
C ALA A 204 38.47 -5.98 12.67
N GLN A 205 38.13 -7.25 12.43
CA GLN A 205 39.04 -8.39 12.67
C GLN A 205 40.12 -8.53 11.58
N ASN A 206 39.97 -7.85 10.44
CA ASN A 206 40.84 -7.98 9.27
C ASN A 206 41.55 -6.65 8.89
N MET A 207 41.41 -5.61 9.71
CA MET A 207 42.12 -4.32 9.62
C MET A 207 43.40 -4.34 10.46
#